data_AF-E6KRS0-F1
#
_entry.id   AF-E6KRS0-F1
#
_cell.length_a   1.000
_cell.length_b   1.000
_cell.length_c   1.000
_cell.angle_alpha   90.00
_cell.angle_beta   90.00
_cell.angle_gamma   90.00
#
_symmetry.space_group_name_H-M   'P 1'
#
loop_
_entity.id
_entity.type
_entity.pdbx_description
1 polymer ?
#
loop_
_entity_poly.entity_id
_entity_poly.type
_entity_poly.pdbx_seq_one_letter_code
_entity_poly.pdbx_strand_id
1 'polypeptide(L)'
;MQSAPPPRSAAPTTAGAVGAPAPASAAASFSDEAAADLSVTSPLAGTVVPLEQVKDESFAKGMLGPGIGIEPADGLVVAPFDGTVTVAFPTGHAYGIKAASGVQVLIHVGMDTVKLEGKGFTPRVSKGDVVRRGDVLAEVDLDVIRAAGYETITPVVVTNKKKFGAVDPVASGEVRRGDALLQVTPKES
;
A
#
# COMPACT_ATOMS: atom_id res chain seq x y z
N MET A 1 40.51 33.61 53.65
CA MET A 1 41.96 33.51 53.33
C MET A 1 42.20 32.06 52.94
N GLN A 2 42.38 31.79 51.64
CA GLN A 2 43.70 31.50 51.05
C GLN A 2 44.25 30.18 51.66
N SER A 3 44.47 29.08 50.96
CA SER A 3 44.95 28.92 49.59
C SER A 3 44.79 27.48 49.11
N ALA A 4 44.87 27.39 47.78
CA ALA A 4 44.77 26.26 46.87
C ALA A 4 45.84 25.12 47.07
N PRO A 5 45.68 23.99 46.34
CA PRO A 5 46.41 22.71 46.44
C PRO A 5 47.73 22.74 45.61
N PRO A 6 48.47 21.64 45.27
CA PRO A 6 48.14 20.70 44.16
C PRO A 6 48.87 19.29 44.24
N PRO A 7 49.24 18.57 43.14
CA PRO A 7 48.42 17.61 42.38
C PRO A 7 49.14 16.26 42.04
N ARG A 8 48.47 15.41 41.23
CA ARG A 8 48.99 14.56 40.10
C ARG A 8 48.34 13.16 40.13
N SER A 9 47.94 12.52 39.03
CA SER A 9 47.78 12.84 37.59
C SER A 9 47.28 11.56 36.93
N ALA A 10 46.39 11.64 35.93
CA ALA A 10 46.45 10.87 34.67
C ALA A 10 45.19 11.08 33.80
N ALA A 11 45.33 12.01 32.86
CA ALA A 11 45.15 11.88 31.41
C ALA A 11 43.86 11.29 30.75
N PRO A 12 43.58 11.70 29.49
CA PRO A 12 42.24 11.88 28.94
C PRO A 12 41.89 10.87 27.83
N THR A 13 40.62 10.81 27.39
CA THR A 13 40.31 10.51 25.98
C THR A 13 38.88 10.92 25.59
N THR A 14 38.85 11.84 24.62
CA THR A 14 37.96 11.94 23.43
C THR A 14 36.46 12.18 23.59
N ALA A 15 36.10 13.41 23.20
CA ALA A 15 34.81 13.84 22.69
C ALA A 15 34.38 13.02 21.46
N GLY A 16 33.17 12.46 21.52
CA GLY A 16 32.49 11.85 20.39
C GLY A 16 31.89 12.91 19.48
N ALA A 17 32.33 12.88 18.22
CA ALA A 17 31.95 13.80 17.18
C ALA A 17 30.47 13.69 16.76
N VAL A 18 29.96 14.84 16.35
CA VAL A 18 28.73 15.13 15.63
C VAL A 18 28.40 14.03 14.61
N GLY A 19 27.26 13.37 14.80
CA GLY A 19 26.70 12.44 13.82
C GLY A 19 26.19 13.20 12.59
N ALA A 20 26.95 13.13 11.49
CA ALA A 20 26.45 13.44 10.17
C ALA A 20 25.26 12.54 9.82
N PRO A 21 24.27 13.02 9.05
CA PRO A 21 23.10 12.23 8.67
C PRO A 21 23.54 11.07 7.79
N ALA A 22 23.14 9.85 8.17
CA ALA A 22 23.34 8.66 7.36
C ALA A 22 22.58 8.79 6.02
N PRO A 23 23.14 8.26 4.93
CA PRO A 23 22.63 8.47 3.57
C PRO A 23 21.28 7.77 3.36
N ALA A 24 20.33 8.49 2.78
CA ALA A 24 19.21 7.91 2.06
C ALA A 24 19.75 7.15 0.84
N SER A 25 19.83 5.82 0.95
CA SER A 25 19.73 4.82 -0.14
C SER A 25 20.25 3.48 0.37
N ALA A 26 19.39 2.74 1.06
CA ALA A 26 19.52 1.30 1.20
C ALA A 26 18.15 0.75 0.80
N ALA A 27 18.12 0.02 -0.31
CA ALA A 27 16.94 -0.71 -0.77
C ALA A 27 16.27 -1.39 0.43
N ALA A 28 14.99 -1.13 0.65
CA ALA A 28 14.22 -1.79 1.68
C ALA A 28 14.34 -3.31 1.47
N SER A 29 15.13 -3.95 2.33
CA SER A 29 15.28 -5.40 2.34
C SER A 29 14.04 -5.92 3.06
N PHE A 30 13.04 -6.34 2.28
CA PHE A 30 11.91 -7.09 2.80
C PHE A 30 12.39 -8.45 3.29
N SER A 31 11.79 -8.96 4.36
CA SER A 31 12.10 -10.30 4.87
C SER A 31 11.86 -11.37 3.79
N ASP A 32 12.62 -12.46 3.82
CA ASP A 32 12.49 -13.59 2.88
C ASP A 32 11.04 -14.11 2.83
N GLU A 33 10.37 -14.11 3.98
CA GLU A 33 8.95 -14.46 4.10
C GLU A 33 8.03 -13.52 3.30
N ALA A 34 8.28 -12.21 3.30
CA ALA A 34 7.52 -11.26 2.48
C ALA A 34 7.83 -11.41 0.98
N ALA A 35 9.05 -11.84 0.63
CA ALA A 35 9.41 -12.17 -0.75
C ALA A 35 8.80 -13.50 -1.23
N ALA A 36 8.51 -14.43 -0.33
CA ALA A 36 7.76 -15.65 -0.61
C ALA A 36 6.24 -15.46 -0.53
N ASP A 37 5.76 -14.40 0.12
CA ASP A 37 4.34 -14.14 0.30
C ASP A 37 3.67 -13.64 -0.99
N LEU A 38 2.75 -14.44 -1.49
CA LEU A 38 1.94 -14.16 -2.67
C LEU A 38 0.48 -13.86 -2.29
N SER A 39 0.21 -13.69 -1.01
CA SER A 39 -1.11 -13.40 -0.46
C SER A 39 -1.38 -11.89 -0.53
N VAL A 40 -2.52 -11.51 -1.12
CA VAL A 40 -2.98 -10.12 -1.16
C VAL A 40 -4.06 -9.97 -0.11
N THR A 41 -3.81 -9.15 0.92
CA THR A 41 -4.86 -8.87 1.92
C THR A 41 -5.77 -7.74 1.47
N SER A 42 -6.92 -7.60 2.11
CA SER A 42 -7.88 -6.55 1.79
C SER A 42 -7.31 -5.19 2.19
N PRO A 43 -7.21 -4.22 1.25
CA PRO A 43 -6.76 -2.87 1.55
C PRO A 43 -7.82 -2.04 2.27
N LEU A 44 -9.09 -2.47 2.24
CA LEU A 44 -10.24 -1.75 2.77
C LEU A 44 -11.13 -2.73 3.54
N ALA A 45 -11.87 -2.26 4.54
CA ALA A 45 -12.98 -3.03 5.10
C ALA A 45 -14.24 -2.71 4.29
N GLY A 46 -15.08 -3.71 4.08
CA GLY A 46 -16.25 -3.54 3.23
C GLY A 46 -16.81 -4.86 2.72
N THR A 47 -17.65 -4.76 1.69
CA THR A 47 -18.28 -5.92 1.06
C THR A 47 -17.57 -6.24 -0.24
N VAL A 48 -17.13 -7.48 -0.37
CA VAL A 48 -16.53 -8.01 -1.59
C VAL A 48 -17.61 -8.16 -2.65
N VAL A 49 -17.36 -7.57 -3.81
CA VAL A 49 -18.22 -7.66 -5.00
C VAL A 49 -17.42 -8.23 -6.17
N PRO A 50 -18.03 -9.06 -7.02
CA PRO A 50 -17.35 -9.57 -8.22
C PRO A 50 -16.95 -8.39 -9.11
N LEU A 51 -15.81 -8.53 -9.78
CA LEU A 51 -15.26 -7.47 -10.64
C LEU A 51 -16.24 -7.09 -11.76
N GLU A 52 -17.09 -8.02 -12.19
CA GLU A 52 -18.16 -7.82 -13.18
C GLU A 52 -19.24 -6.81 -12.75
N GLN A 53 -19.40 -6.57 -11.44
CA GLN A 53 -20.34 -5.55 -10.92
C GLN A 53 -19.76 -4.14 -10.93
N VAL A 54 -18.46 -3.98 -11.19
CA VAL A 54 -17.82 -2.66 -11.30
C VAL A 54 -18.31 -1.98 -12.58
N LYS A 55 -18.72 -0.70 -12.49
CA LYS A 55 -19.28 0.04 -13.64
C LYS A 55 -18.33 0.24 -14.82
N ASP A 56 -17.02 0.13 -14.62
CA ASP A 56 -16.03 0.29 -15.68
C ASP A 56 -15.78 -1.02 -16.43
N GLU A 57 -15.99 -1.00 -17.76
CA GLU A 57 -15.80 -2.18 -18.61
C GLU A 57 -14.36 -2.72 -18.61
N SER A 58 -13.34 -1.87 -18.41
CA SER A 58 -11.94 -2.31 -18.42
C SER A 58 -11.64 -3.18 -17.20
N PHE A 59 -12.22 -2.83 -16.05
CA PHE A 59 -12.19 -3.65 -14.85
C PHE A 59 -13.13 -4.84 -14.96
N ALA A 60 -14.40 -4.64 -15.33
CA ALA A 60 -15.39 -5.71 -15.41
C ALA A 60 -14.99 -6.84 -16.38
N LYS A 61 -14.33 -6.52 -17.49
CA LYS A 61 -13.79 -7.49 -18.45
C LYS A 61 -12.43 -8.09 -18.03
N GLY A 62 -11.86 -7.67 -16.90
CA GLY A 62 -10.55 -8.12 -16.43
C GLY A 62 -9.40 -7.78 -17.39
N MET A 63 -9.53 -6.70 -18.16
CA MET A 63 -8.51 -6.30 -19.16
C MET A 63 -7.18 -5.95 -18.49
N LEU A 64 -7.23 -5.30 -17.33
CA LEU A 64 -6.06 -4.96 -16.51
C LEU A 64 -5.50 -6.19 -15.77
N GLY A 65 -6.36 -7.14 -15.42
CA GLY A 65 -5.99 -8.36 -14.71
C GLY A 65 -7.15 -8.96 -13.92
N PRO A 66 -6.98 -10.18 -13.39
CA PRO A 66 -7.87 -10.76 -12.41
C PRO A 66 -7.81 -9.95 -11.11
N GLY A 67 -8.91 -9.95 -10.39
CA GLY A 67 -9.04 -9.22 -9.14
C GLY A 67 -10.47 -9.23 -8.66
N ILE A 68 -10.76 -8.33 -7.73
CA ILE A 68 -12.07 -8.25 -7.10
C ILE A 68 -12.43 -6.81 -6.75
N GLY A 69 -13.71 -6.50 -6.74
CA GLY A 69 -14.21 -5.21 -6.25
C GLY A 69 -14.47 -5.29 -4.76
N ILE A 70 -14.28 -4.17 -4.07
CA ILE A 70 -14.67 -4.01 -2.67
C ILE A 70 -15.54 -2.77 -2.59
N GLU A 71 -16.77 -2.89 -2.11
CA GLU A 71 -17.56 -1.76 -1.66
C GLU A 71 -17.09 -1.36 -0.27
N PRO A 72 -16.35 -0.24 -0.11
CA PRO A 72 -15.74 0.10 1.15
C PRO A 72 -16.79 0.56 2.16
N ALA A 73 -16.74 -0.01 3.36
CA ALA A 73 -17.53 0.44 4.50
C ALA A 73 -16.95 1.74 5.10
N ASP A 74 -15.66 1.98 4.90
CA ASP A 74 -14.93 3.11 5.43
C ASP A 74 -13.86 3.64 4.47
N GLY A 75 -13.37 4.84 4.78
CA GLY A 75 -12.44 5.58 3.93
C GLY A 75 -10.97 5.21 4.00
N LEU A 76 -10.56 4.22 4.81
CA LEU A 76 -9.14 4.03 5.07
C LEU A 76 -8.56 2.94 4.17
N VAL A 77 -7.68 3.36 3.25
CA VAL A 77 -6.97 2.46 2.34
C VAL A 77 -5.62 2.10 2.94
N VAL A 78 -5.38 0.81 3.15
CA VAL A 78 -4.11 0.29 3.67
C VAL A 78 -3.38 -0.59 2.65
N ALA A 79 -2.09 -0.78 2.87
CA ALA A 79 -1.25 -1.63 2.03
C ALA A 79 -1.63 -3.12 2.22
N PRO A 80 -1.89 -3.85 1.13
CA PRO A 80 -2.30 -5.27 1.17
C PRO A 80 -1.13 -6.24 1.42
N PHE A 81 0.11 -5.76 1.34
CA PHE A 81 1.33 -6.52 1.55
C PHE A 81 2.51 -5.57 1.71
N ASP A 82 3.63 -6.13 2.14
CA ASP A 82 4.91 -5.44 2.18
C ASP A 82 5.47 -5.26 0.76
N GLY A 83 5.74 -4.01 0.41
CA GLY A 83 6.14 -3.66 -0.94
C GLY A 83 6.50 -2.20 -1.12
N THR A 84 6.61 -1.80 -2.38
CA THR A 84 6.96 -0.44 -2.76
C THR A 84 5.87 0.13 -3.65
N VAL A 85 5.46 1.36 -3.37
CA VAL A 85 4.50 2.10 -4.18
C VAL A 85 5.15 2.44 -5.52
N THR A 86 4.73 1.77 -6.58
CA THR A 86 5.27 2.00 -7.94
C THR A 86 4.51 3.10 -8.67
N VAL A 87 3.23 3.29 -8.32
CA VAL A 87 2.35 4.29 -8.90
C VAL A 87 1.53 4.92 -7.78
N ALA A 88 1.53 6.24 -7.71
CA ALA A 88 0.62 7.01 -6.88
C ALA A 88 0.14 8.18 -7.73
N PHE A 89 -1.17 8.27 -7.96
CA PHE A 89 -1.72 9.40 -8.69
C PHE A 89 -1.78 10.63 -7.79
N PRO A 90 -1.53 11.84 -8.32
CA PRO A 90 -1.55 13.08 -7.53
C PRO A 90 -2.92 13.37 -6.91
N THR A 91 -3.99 12.88 -7.54
CA THR A 91 -5.37 12.98 -7.04
C THR A 91 -5.72 11.91 -5.99
N GLY A 92 -4.80 11.00 -5.65
CA GLY A 92 -4.99 10.02 -4.57
C GLY A 92 -6.04 8.92 -4.83
N HIS A 93 -6.63 8.85 -6.02
CA HIS A 93 -7.66 7.87 -6.35
C HIS A 93 -7.11 6.47 -6.67
N ALA A 94 -5.82 6.32 -6.99
CA ALA A 94 -5.27 5.01 -7.34
C ALA A 94 -3.81 4.84 -6.94
N TYR A 95 -3.49 3.61 -6.53
CA TYR A 95 -2.19 3.20 -6.01
C TYR A 95 -1.77 1.87 -6.64
N GLY A 96 -0.64 1.88 -7.32
CA GLY A 96 0.05 0.68 -7.79
C GLY A 96 1.14 0.33 -6.79
N ILE A 97 1.11 -0.90 -6.27
CA ILE A 97 2.07 -1.38 -5.27
C ILE A 97 2.68 -2.67 -5.80
N LYS A 98 4.01 -2.73 -5.76
CA LYS A 98 4.76 -3.93 -6.08
C LYS A 98 5.19 -4.59 -4.77
N ALA A 99 4.66 -5.78 -4.49
CA ALA A 99 5.06 -6.61 -3.38
C ALA A 99 6.55 -6.96 -3.47
N ALA A 100 7.14 -7.29 -2.32
CA ALA A 100 8.48 -7.86 -2.24
C ALA A 100 8.61 -9.12 -3.10
N SER A 101 7.57 -9.96 -3.14
CA SER A 101 7.45 -11.15 -4.00
C SER A 101 7.36 -10.84 -5.50
N GLY A 102 7.21 -9.57 -5.88
CA GLY A 102 7.12 -9.10 -7.25
C GLY A 102 5.70 -9.03 -7.81
N VAL A 103 4.69 -9.45 -7.03
CA VAL A 103 3.26 -9.26 -7.35
C VAL A 103 2.97 -7.77 -7.49
N GLN A 104 2.24 -7.37 -8.52
CA GLN A 104 1.85 -5.98 -8.72
C GLN A 104 0.33 -5.88 -8.60
N VAL A 105 -0.12 -5.12 -7.61
CA VAL A 105 -1.54 -4.83 -7.39
C VAL A 105 -1.80 -3.37 -7.67
N LEU A 106 -2.91 -3.13 -8.36
CA LEU A 106 -3.48 -1.81 -8.56
C LEU A 106 -4.76 -1.72 -7.73
N ILE A 107 -4.79 -0.75 -6.83
CA ILE A 107 -5.95 -0.36 -6.03
C ILE A 107 -6.48 0.91 -6.65
N HIS A 108 -7.73 0.92 -7.09
CA HIS A 108 -8.36 2.10 -7.69
C HIS A 108 -9.65 2.42 -6.93
N VAL A 109 -9.65 3.49 -6.16
CA VAL A 109 -10.70 3.84 -5.20
C VAL A 109 -11.82 4.61 -5.89
N GLY A 110 -12.96 3.94 -6.05
CA GLY A 110 -14.15 4.47 -6.70
C GLY A 110 -13.99 4.64 -8.21
N MET A 111 -15.11 4.71 -8.93
CA MET A 111 -15.13 4.88 -10.40
C MET A 111 -15.24 6.35 -10.78
N ASP A 112 -14.49 6.78 -11.78
CA ASP A 112 -14.44 8.17 -12.27
C ASP A 112 -14.01 9.22 -11.22
N THR A 113 -13.51 8.79 -10.07
CA THR A 113 -13.11 9.67 -8.95
C THR A 113 -11.93 10.59 -9.27
N VAL A 114 -11.22 10.34 -10.37
CA VAL A 114 -10.25 11.29 -10.95
C VAL A 114 -10.87 12.67 -11.21
N LYS A 115 -12.17 12.73 -11.54
CA LYS A 115 -12.93 13.98 -11.78
C LYS A 115 -13.14 14.82 -10.52
N LEU A 116 -12.91 14.24 -9.33
CA LEU A 116 -12.92 14.99 -8.07
C LEU A 116 -11.65 15.82 -7.90
N GLU A 117 -10.64 15.65 -8.75
CA GLU A 117 -9.38 16.40 -8.72
C GLU A 117 -8.68 16.31 -7.34
N GLY A 118 -8.86 15.18 -6.65
CA GLY A 118 -8.34 14.94 -5.29
C GLY A 118 -9.25 15.40 -4.15
N LYS A 119 -10.44 15.94 -4.42
CA LYS A 119 -11.41 16.27 -3.37
C LYS A 119 -11.88 15.00 -2.66
N GLY A 120 -11.72 14.97 -1.35
CA GLY A 120 -12.03 13.80 -0.53
C GLY A 120 -10.91 12.75 -0.50
N PHE A 121 -9.76 12.97 -1.13
CA PHE A 121 -8.62 12.06 -1.06
C PHE A 121 -7.46 12.70 -0.31
N THR A 122 -6.98 12.02 0.72
CA THR A 122 -5.82 12.42 1.53
C THR A 122 -4.73 11.36 1.35
N PRO A 123 -3.86 11.48 0.33
CA PRO A 123 -2.74 10.57 0.14
C PRO A 123 -1.77 10.68 1.33
N ARG A 124 -1.41 9.54 1.92
CA ARG A 124 -0.40 9.45 2.99
C ARG A 124 0.95 8.96 2.46
N VAL A 125 0.95 8.29 1.31
CA VAL A 125 2.15 7.77 0.65
C VAL A 125 2.39 8.41 -0.71
N SER A 126 3.63 8.34 -1.19
CA SER A 126 4.04 8.83 -2.50
C SER A 126 4.67 7.73 -3.34
N LYS A 127 4.81 7.95 -4.65
CA LYS A 127 5.52 7.03 -5.53
C LYS A 127 6.98 6.86 -5.06
N GLY A 128 7.42 5.61 -4.98
CA GLY A 128 8.75 5.22 -4.50
C GLY A 128 8.80 4.92 -3.01
N ASP A 129 7.71 5.19 -2.27
CA ASP A 129 7.64 4.92 -0.84
C ASP A 129 7.52 3.43 -0.55
N VAL A 130 8.03 3.01 0.61
CA VAL A 130 8.08 1.62 1.03
C VAL A 130 7.01 1.41 2.09
N VAL A 131 6.06 0.55 1.79
CA VAL A 131 4.90 0.28 2.64
C VAL A 131 4.96 -1.14 3.18
N ARG A 132 4.43 -1.33 4.37
CA ARG A 132 4.27 -2.64 5.01
C ARG A 132 2.82 -3.03 5.04
N ARG A 133 2.51 -4.33 5.14
CA ARG A 133 1.10 -4.77 5.26
C ARG A 133 0.40 -4.01 6.39
N GLY A 134 -0.75 -3.40 6.08
CA GLY A 134 -1.54 -2.60 7.02
C GLY A 134 -1.14 -1.13 7.14
N ASP A 135 -0.07 -0.69 6.48
CA ASP A 135 0.34 0.72 6.47
C ASP A 135 -0.67 1.58 5.70
N VAL A 136 -0.92 2.81 6.14
CA VAL A 136 -1.97 3.65 5.57
C VAL A 136 -1.49 4.30 4.28
N LEU A 137 -2.13 3.95 3.16
CA LEU A 137 -1.83 4.53 1.85
C LEU A 137 -2.54 5.86 1.64
N ALA A 138 -3.84 5.90 1.99
CA ALA A 138 -4.69 7.05 1.79
C ALA A 138 -5.91 7.00 2.69
N GLU A 139 -6.43 8.18 3.01
CA GLU A 139 -7.76 8.34 3.60
C GLU A 139 -8.70 8.96 2.56
N VAL A 140 -9.90 8.42 2.47
CA VAL A 140 -10.86 8.73 1.44
C VAL A 140 -12.19 9.07 2.09
N ASP A 141 -12.70 10.25 1.81
CA ASP A 141 -13.99 10.70 2.30
C ASP A 141 -15.09 10.14 1.39
N LEU A 142 -15.61 8.96 1.74
CA LEU A 142 -16.65 8.28 0.98
C LEU A 142 -17.95 9.11 0.89
N ASP A 143 -18.20 10.00 1.85
CA ASP A 143 -19.36 10.87 1.86
C ASP A 143 -19.23 11.97 0.80
N VAL A 144 -18.04 12.55 0.62
CA VAL A 144 -17.75 13.46 -0.50
C VAL A 144 -17.94 12.76 -1.85
N ILE A 145 -17.45 11.53 -2.00
CA ILE A 145 -17.59 10.75 -3.24
C ILE A 145 -19.07 10.47 -3.56
N ARG A 146 -19.83 10.00 -2.55
CA ARG A 146 -21.26 9.69 -2.68
C ARG A 146 -22.09 10.95 -2.93
N ALA A 147 -21.79 12.05 -2.26
CA ALA A 147 -22.46 13.34 -2.47
C ALA A 147 -22.20 13.90 -3.88
N ALA A 148 -21.03 13.60 -4.45
CA ALA A 148 -20.71 13.95 -5.83
C ALA A 148 -21.31 12.98 -6.88
N GLY A 149 -21.98 11.91 -6.45
CA GLY A 149 -22.66 10.95 -7.32
C GLY A 149 -21.74 9.90 -7.94
N TYR A 150 -20.52 9.73 -7.41
CA TYR A 150 -19.57 8.72 -7.88
C TYR A 150 -19.71 7.41 -7.09
N GLU A 151 -19.30 6.32 -7.73
CA GLU A 151 -19.29 5.00 -7.11
C GLU A 151 -18.04 4.85 -6.22
N THR A 152 -18.21 4.28 -5.03
CA THR A 152 -17.12 4.05 -4.07
C THR A 152 -16.47 2.68 -4.23
N ILE A 153 -17.04 1.80 -5.06
CA ILE A 153 -16.50 0.45 -5.31
C ILE A 153 -15.05 0.58 -5.77
N THR A 154 -14.18 -0.10 -5.03
CA THR A 154 -12.73 -0.06 -5.19
C THR A 154 -12.25 -1.38 -5.76
N PRO A 155 -12.00 -1.48 -7.08
CA PRO A 155 -11.34 -2.64 -7.66
C PRO A 155 -9.90 -2.76 -7.18
N VAL A 156 -9.55 -3.99 -6.82
CA VAL A 156 -8.21 -4.44 -6.46
C VAL A 156 -7.82 -5.53 -7.46
N VAL A 157 -6.89 -5.20 -8.36
CA VAL A 157 -6.53 -6.08 -9.48
C VAL A 157 -5.03 -6.36 -9.53
N VAL A 158 -4.67 -7.58 -9.93
CA VAL A 158 -3.28 -7.98 -10.15
C VAL A 158 -2.89 -7.72 -11.60
N THR A 159 -2.11 -6.66 -11.83
CA THR A 159 -1.78 -6.18 -13.19
C THR A 159 -0.75 -7.05 -13.90
N ASN A 160 0.08 -7.76 -13.14
CA ASN A 160 1.21 -8.51 -13.67
C ASN A 160 0.96 -10.03 -13.71
N LYS A 161 -0.28 -10.44 -13.99
CA LYS A 161 -0.69 -11.84 -14.09
C LYS A 161 0.13 -12.68 -15.08
N LYS A 162 0.79 -12.05 -16.07
CA LYS A 162 1.63 -12.78 -17.05
C LYS A 162 2.90 -13.37 -16.42
N LYS A 163 3.41 -12.75 -15.35
CA LYS A 163 4.58 -13.23 -14.60
C LYS A 163 4.22 -14.20 -13.47
N PHE A 164 2.95 -14.24 -13.09
CA PHE A 164 2.43 -15.13 -12.05
C PHE A 164 1.45 -16.14 -12.68
N GLY A 165 0.97 -17.08 -11.90
CA GLY A 165 0.01 -18.10 -12.31
C GLY A 165 -1.42 -17.61 -12.15
N ALA A 166 -2.26 -18.44 -11.53
CA ALA A 166 -3.64 -18.11 -11.21
C ALA A 166 -3.74 -17.06 -10.09
N VAL A 167 -4.79 -16.25 -10.13
CA VAL A 167 -5.15 -15.30 -9.07
C VAL A 167 -6.58 -15.61 -8.69
N ASP A 168 -6.75 -16.24 -7.54
CA ASP A 168 -8.03 -16.72 -7.06
C ASP A 168 -8.51 -15.84 -5.90
N PRO A 169 -9.74 -15.32 -5.96
CA PRO A 169 -10.32 -14.63 -4.82
C PRO A 169 -10.62 -15.63 -3.71
N VAL A 170 -10.02 -15.41 -2.55
CA VAL A 170 -10.23 -16.25 -1.35
C VAL A 170 -11.24 -15.63 -0.39
N ALA A 171 -11.46 -14.31 -0.48
CA ALA A 171 -12.51 -13.62 0.26
C ALA A 171 -13.86 -13.65 -0.46
N SER A 172 -14.93 -13.70 0.33
CA SER A 172 -16.31 -13.50 -0.14
C SER A 172 -17.18 -12.88 0.97
N GLY A 173 -18.14 -12.02 0.60
CA GLY A 173 -19.00 -11.33 1.56
C GLY A 173 -18.30 -10.16 2.25
N GLU A 174 -18.42 -10.04 3.57
CA GLU A 174 -17.85 -8.92 4.33
C GLU A 174 -16.38 -9.21 4.71
N VAL A 175 -15.49 -8.28 4.39
CA VAL A 175 -14.04 -8.35 4.69
C VAL A 175 -13.58 -7.20 5.56
N ARG A 176 -12.54 -7.45 6.33
CA ARG A 176 -11.84 -6.45 7.14
C ARG A 176 -10.49 -6.11 6.52
N ARG A 177 -9.96 -4.94 6.84
CA ARG A 177 -8.59 -4.56 6.45
C ARG A 177 -7.60 -5.61 6.95
N GLY A 178 -6.74 -6.10 6.08
CA GLY A 178 -5.76 -7.15 6.40
C GLY A 178 -6.28 -8.58 6.30
N ASP A 179 -7.57 -8.81 6.02
CA ASP A 179 -8.10 -10.15 5.75
C ASP A 179 -7.61 -10.68 4.39
N ALA A 180 -7.52 -11.99 4.18
CA ALA A 180 -7.00 -12.55 2.93
C ALA A 180 -8.00 -12.29 1.78
N LEU A 181 -7.59 -11.57 0.73
CA LEU A 181 -8.48 -11.15 -0.36
C LEU A 181 -8.27 -11.98 -1.63
N LEU A 182 -7.02 -12.03 -2.11
CA LEU A 182 -6.63 -12.77 -3.31
C LEU A 182 -5.41 -13.64 -3.01
N GLN A 183 -5.40 -14.86 -3.52
CA GLN A 183 -4.24 -15.74 -3.50
C GLN A 183 -3.61 -15.77 -4.89
N VAL A 184 -2.34 -15.38 -4.99
CA VAL A 184 -1.57 -15.48 -6.24
C VAL A 184 -0.74 -16.75 -6.22
N THR A 185 -0.88 -17.57 -7.25
CA THR A 185 -0.06 -18.78 -7.42
C THR A 185 1.18 -18.42 -8.24
N PRO A 186 2.40 -18.90 -7.88
CA PRO A 186 3.55 -18.71 -8.75
C PRO A 186 3.32 -19.46 -10.07
N LYS A 187 3.84 -18.92 -11.18
CA LYS A 187 3.81 -19.62 -12.46
C LYS A 187 4.93 -20.66 -12.44
N GLU A 188 4.59 -21.94 -12.26
CA GLU A 188 5.54 -23.01 -12.57
C GLU A 188 5.92 -22.90 -14.05
N SER A 189 7.23 -22.94 -14.30
CA SER A 189 7.87 -22.83 -15.61
C SER A 189 8.32 -24.19 -16.09
#